data_AF-A0A3A3A1W4-F1
#
_entry.id   AF-A0A3A3A1W4-F1
#
_cell.length_a   1.000
_cell.length_b   1.000
_cell.length_c   1.000
_cell.angle_alpha   90.00
_cell.angle_beta   90.00
_cell.angle_gamma   90.00
#
_symmetry.space_group_name_H-M   'P 1'
#
loop_
_entity.id
_entity.type
_entity.pdbx_description
1 polymer ?
#
loop_
_entity_poly.entity_id
_entity_poly.type
_entity_poly.pdbx_seq_one_letter_code
_entity_poly.pdbx_strand_id
1 'polypeptide(L)'
;MPRFHSPIDDALLFYRDYKPDRPTQQPVLLFIHGWPYSSLMYEQLLLPLCQEHNLRCIAPDRRGFGNSDWDGADSSEITYQTMADDTAYLVELLKIGPFVAIASSMGPGETVLAYLSSPYFRDNCKGFIWLGPSLPHPLNSPNAAPEVWDSILNGFSISRGDFTHSALPDALVGENPSLLTPETLQRYEYIVGQADPLAIQHCVRIIIGIDFSEKLLQIRESDVPILCLHGTKDIGMPYEASTKVIKELVPRVEVKLYKDGAHGQRKNDRLRALEAQAKGNITPAVSSSDTQSVSDKNGTPSDPSSDTCQSDLSASEPTESSILFPLPDLPADLPAQDLSSPPFSSDFDLYIPPFTPESDSELASLFQANPVSSTTASDPFALSTQLQTYQSTTFTFPDDHQLQVPGLTLLSAAVKVAQRLNVIDLIWDMTAISPFYAVPSRQAGNPTIDLTRLPSHLQPTPTQRLIPHHPVLDLLPWPATRDKLIQVFNLPVEVRPKTAQDPMGVVRLVYDMEDPAGEGIRVTGEDPLEVKGWEIGQVLFERWWWAFDGVVVEGSNSQRKKRGQKRLILG
;
A
#
# COMPACT_ATOMS: atom_id res chain seq x y z
N MET A 1 20.19 -0.02 13.79
CA MET A 1 20.56 0.03 12.35
C MET A 1 20.97 1.46 12.03
N PRO A 2 21.91 1.70 11.11
CA PRO A 2 22.54 3.01 11.01
C PRO A 2 21.60 4.04 10.37
N ARG A 3 21.69 5.27 10.88
CA ARG A 3 20.87 6.41 10.51
C ARG A 3 21.74 7.66 10.43
N PHE A 4 21.30 8.66 9.68
CA PHE A 4 21.94 9.96 9.57
C PHE A 4 20.87 11.05 9.49
N HIS A 5 21.25 12.26 9.90
CA HIS A 5 20.37 13.42 9.78
C HIS A 5 20.53 14.04 8.39
N SER A 6 19.41 14.31 7.72
CA SER A 6 19.40 15.08 6.46
C SER A 6 20.00 16.46 6.69
N PRO A 7 20.88 16.96 5.81
CA PRO A 7 21.44 18.31 5.95
C PRO A 7 20.42 19.40 5.57
N ILE A 8 19.21 19.02 5.15
CA ILE A 8 18.20 19.90 4.56
C ILE A 8 17.21 20.35 5.62
N ASP A 9 16.64 19.39 6.36
CA ASP A 9 15.55 19.60 7.32
C ASP A 9 15.74 18.79 8.62
N ASP A 10 16.90 18.17 8.82
CA ASP A 10 17.23 17.31 9.96
C ASP A 10 16.41 16.02 10.05
N ALA A 11 15.72 15.62 8.98
CA ALA A 11 14.98 14.35 8.92
C ALA A 11 15.92 13.16 9.23
N LEU A 12 15.45 12.21 10.05
CA LEU A 12 16.26 11.06 10.42
C LEU A 12 16.12 9.95 9.36
N LEU A 13 17.16 9.79 8.57
CA LEU A 13 17.17 8.89 7.42
C LEU A 13 17.95 7.62 7.71
N PHE A 14 17.43 6.49 7.24
CA PHE A 14 17.99 5.16 7.43
C PHE A 14 18.79 4.70 6.21
N TYR A 15 19.80 3.87 6.46
CA TYR A 15 20.47 3.13 5.40
C TYR A 15 20.93 1.75 5.87
N ARG A 16 21.17 0.86 4.91
CA ARG A 16 21.88 -0.41 5.12
C ARG A 16 23.32 -0.24 4.64
N ASP A 17 24.27 -0.79 5.39
CA ASP A 17 25.70 -0.81 5.03
C ASP A 17 26.28 -2.17 5.39
N TYR A 18 26.35 -3.05 4.38
CA TYR A 18 26.96 -4.36 4.48
C TYR A 18 28.41 -4.25 4.05
N LYS A 19 29.33 -4.53 4.98
CA LYS A 19 30.77 -4.48 4.78
C LYS A 19 31.33 -5.90 4.72
N PRO A 20 32.20 -6.22 3.74
CA PRO A 20 32.84 -7.51 3.69
C PRO A 20 33.83 -7.67 4.85
N ASP A 21 33.96 -8.89 5.37
CA ASP A 21 34.90 -9.19 6.46
C ASP A 21 36.36 -9.04 6.02
N ARG A 22 36.62 -9.18 4.73
CA ARG A 22 37.95 -9.00 4.14
C ARG A 22 38.06 -7.62 3.50
N PRO A 23 39.17 -6.90 3.69
CA PRO A 23 39.44 -5.66 2.98
C PRO A 23 39.23 -5.84 1.47
N THR A 24 38.54 -4.90 0.85
CA THR A 24 38.25 -4.91 -0.59
C THR A 24 38.73 -3.60 -1.21
N GLN A 25 39.34 -3.69 -2.38
CA GLN A 25 39.66 -2.54 -3.23
C GLN A 25 38.60 -2.36 -4.34
N GLN A 26 37.56 -3.20 -4.33
CA GLN A 26 36.47 -3.11 -5.29
C GLN A 26 35.61 -1.87 -4.99
N PRO A 27 35.00 -1.24 -6.01
CA PRO A 27 34.07 -0.15 -5.80
C PRO A 27 32.90 -0.57 -4.90
N VAL A 28 32.43 0.37 -4.07
CA VAL A 28 31.20 0.19 -3.28
C VAL A 28 29.99 0.14 -4.22
N LEU A 29 29.02 -0.70 -3.92
CA LEU A 29 27.74 -0.72 -4.63
C LEU A 29 26.71 0.11 -3.85
N LEU A 30 26.26 1.21 -4.44
CA LEU A 30 25.22 2.09 -3.88
C LEU A 30 23.87 1.77 -4.53
N PHE A 31 22.91 1.26 -3.77
CA PHE A 31 21.61 0.82 -4.27
C PHE A 31 20.50 1.83 -3.96
N ILE A 32 19.88 2.39 -4.99
CA ILE A 32 18.78 3.35 -4.88
C ILE A 32 17.47 2.72 -5.36
N HIS A 33 16.54 2.50 -4.43
CA HIS A 33 15.30 1.77 -4.69
C HIS A 33 14.30 2.56 -5.54
N GLY A 34 13.43 1.82 -6.23
CA GLY A 34 12.28 2.38 -6.93
C GLY A 34 11.14 2.74 -5.98
N TRP A 35 10.19 3.51 -6.50
CA TRP A 35 8.93 3.80 -5.81
C TRP A 35 7.95 2.63 -5.98
N PRO A 36 7.11 2.29 -4.98
CA PRO A 36 7.04 2.80 -3.61
C PRO A 36 7.75 1.86 -2.61
N TYR A 37 8.95 1.36 -2.95
CA TYR A 37 9.67 0.38 -2.13
C TYR A 37 10.61 1.04 -1.11
N SER A 38 11.49 0.24 -0.50
CA SER A 38 12.61 0.66 0.36
C SER A 38 13.87 -0.15 0.03
N SER A 39 14.96 0.02 0.77
CA SER A 39 16.19 -0.79 0.67
C SER A 39 15.94 -2.31 0.75
N LEU A 40 14.83 -2.75 1.35
CA LEU A 40 14.41 -4.16 1.40
C LEU A 40 14.16 -4.78 0.02
N MET A 41 13.96 -3.95 -1.01
CA MET A 41 13.99 -4.37 -2.42
C MET A 41 15.27 -5.16 -2.74
N TYR A 42 16.40 -4.78 -2.15
CA TYR A 42 17.69 -5.39 -2.46
C TYR A 42 18.14 -6.44 -1.44
N GLU A 43 17.35 -6.76 -0.41
CA GLU A 43 17.79 -7.63 0.70
C GLU A 43 18.39 -8.96 0.22
N GLN A 44 17.78 -9.59 -0.79
CA GLN A 44 18.26 -10.86 -1.36
C GLN A 44 19.57 -10.73 -2.16
N LEU A 45 20.00 -9.51 -2.49
CA LEU A 45 21.23 -9.20 -3.21
C LEU A 45 22.34 -8.69 -2.28
N LEU A 46 21.99 -7.85 -1.30
CA LEU A 46 22.96 -7.12 -0.49
C LEU A 46 23.91 -8.06 0.27
N LEU A 47 23.37 -9.07 0.96
CA LEU A 47 24.19 -9.98 1.76
C LEU A 47 25.03 -10.94 0.89
N PRO A 48 24.49 -11.62 -0.13
CA PRO A 48 25.31 -12.47 -1.01
C PRO A 48 26.41 -11.71 -1.75
N LEU A 49 26.11 -10.50 -2.29
CA LEU A 49 27.14 -9.66 -2.92
C LEU A 49 28.26 -9.29 -1.93
N CYS A 50 27.89 -8.99 -0.69
CA CYS A 50 28.85 -8.67 0.35
C CYS A 50 29.72 -9.86 0.76
N GLN A 51 29.11 -11.01 1.08
CA GLN A 51 29.80 -12.16 1.64
C GLN A 51 30.51 -13.00 0.57
N GLU A 52 29.84 -13.29 -0.54
CA GLU A 52 30.38 -14.18 -1.57
C GLU A 52 31.32 -13.46 -2.54
N HIS A 53 31.01 -12.21 -2.87
CA HIS A 53 31.75 -11.43 -3.88
C HIS A 53 32.65 -10.34 -3.29
N ASN A 54 32.65 -10.20 -1.97
CA ASN A 54 33.51 -9.26 -1.24
C ASN A 54 33.28 -7.78 -1.65
N LEU A 55 32.03 -7.43 -1.92
CA LEU A 55 31.59 -6.09 -2.35
C LEU A 55 30.88 -5.37 -1.21
N ARG A 56 31.33 -4.17 -0.82
CA ARG A 56 30.56 -3.37 0.14
C ARG A 56 29.26 -2.91 -0.53
N CYS A 57 28.12 -3.14 0.12
CA CYS A 57 26.81 -2.77 -0.41
C CYS A 57 26.10 -1.80 0.54
N ILE A 58 25.68 -0.65 0.00
CA ILE A 58 25.00 0.41 0.74
C ILE A 58 23.65 0.66 0.08
N ALA A 59 22.58 0.72 0.88
CA ALA A 59 21.23 0.92 0.38
C ALA A 59 20.47 1.87 1.32
N PRO A 60 20.39 3.19 1.01
CA PRO A 60 19.52 4.10 1.74
C PRO A 60 18.04 3.78 1.57
N ASP A 61 17.26 4.05 2.60
CA ASP A 61 15.82 4.22 2.50
C ASP A 61 15.54 5.70 2.21
N ARG A 62 14.84 6.00 1.12
CA ARG A 62 14.41 7.36 0.81
C ARG A 62 13.48 7.89 1.91
N ARG A 63 13.49 9.20 2.15
CA ARG A 63 12.56 9.86 3.07
C ARG A 63 11.12 9.39 2.89
N GLY A 64 10.46 9.02 3.99
CA GLY A 64 9.10 8.49 4.02
C GLY A 64 8.94 7.05 3.49
N PHE A 65 10.04 6.33 3.23
CA PHE A 65 10.02 4.92 2.86
C PHE A 65 10.82 4.09 3.86
N GLY A 66 10.41 2.84 4.07
CA GLY A 66 11.12 1.92 4.96
C GLY A 66 11.23 2.45 6.39
N ASN A 67 12.45 2.73 6.85
CA ASN A 67 12.72 3.20 8.22
C ASN A 67 13.20 4.66 8.29
N SER A 68 13.04 5.42 7.21
CA SER A 68 13.38 6.84 7.13
C SER A 68 12.16 7.71 7.39
N ASP A 69 12.36 8.80 8.13
CA ASP A 69 11.33 9.82 8.32
C ASP A 69 11.01 10.52 6.99
N TRP A 70 9.80 11.07 6.84
CA TRP A 70 9.40 11.83 5.65
C TRP A 70 9.93 13.26 5.70
N ASP A 71 9.73 13.93 6.82
CA ASP A 71 10.12 15.30 7.13
C ASP A 71 10.89 15.36 8.46
N GLY A 72 11.69 16.42 8.60
CA GLY A 72 12.40 16.73 9.84
C GLY A 72 11.82 17.96 10.53
N ALA A 73 12.51 18.45 11.57
CA ALA A 73 12.02 19.54 12.43
C ALA A 73 11.78 20.85 11.66
N ASP A 74 12.58 21.12 10.63
CA ASP A 74 12.50 22.33 9.81
C ASP A 74 11.84 22.01 8.45
N SER A 75 10.57 21.58 8.48
CA SER A 75 9.88 21.06 7.30
C SER A 75 9.85 22.07 6.14
N SER A 76 10.48 21.70 5.03
CA SER A 76 10.48 22.44 3.75
C SER A 76 9.77 21.66 2.65
N GLU A 77 9.58 22.25 1.47
CA GLU A 77 9.02 21.53 0.33
C GLU A 77 9.97 20.39 -0.11
N ILE A 78 9.46 19.15 -0.06
CA ILE A 78 10.22 17.97 -0.47
C ILE A 78 10.13 17.80 -1.99
N THR A 79 11.29 17.84 -2.65
CA THR A 79 11.43 17.71 -4.10
C THR A 79 12.29 16.51 -4.48
N TYR A 80 12.38 16.22 -5.78
CA TYR A 80 13.35 15.24 -6.28
C TYR A 80 14.79 15.61 -5.92
N GLN A 81 15.12 16.92 -5.96
CA GLN A 81 16.45 17.40 -5.61
C GLN A 81 16.75 17.14 -4.13
N THR A 82 15.75 17.29 -3.25
CA THR A 82 15.87 16.98 -1.82
C THR A 82 16.35 15.54 -1.59
N MET A 83 15.74 14.56 -2.27
CA MET A 83 16.13 13.15 -2.15
C MET A 83 17.53 12.88 -2.71
N ALA A 84 17.90 13.60 -3.78
CA ALA A 84 19.22 13.49 -4.38
C ALA A 84 20.31 14.07 -3.47
N ASP A 85 20.01 15.19 -2.80
CA ASP A 85 20.89 15.83 -1.83
C ASP A 85 21.07 14.94 -0.59
N ASP A 86 20.01 14.29 -0.10
CA ASP A 86 20.09 13.28 0.98
C ASP A 86 21.05 12.14 0.61
N THR A 87 20.91 11.59 -0.60
CA THR A 87 21.78 10.52 -1.11
C THR A 87 23.21 10.99 -1.31
N ALA A 88 23.42 12.19 -1.87
CA ALA A 88 24.75 12.76 -2.05
C ALA A 88 25.45 13.01 -0.71
N TYR A 89 24.72 13.55 0.27
CA TYR A 89 25.23 13.78 1.61
C TYR A 89 25.60 12.49 2.32
N LEU A 90 24.80 11.43 2.22
CA LEU A 90 25.16 10.12 2.76
C LEU A 90 26.49 9.59 2.19
N VAL A 91 26.67 9.74 0.87
CA VAL A 91 27.90 9.35 0.17
C VAL A 91 29.11 10.10 0.72
N GLU A 92 28.98 11.41 0.93
CA GLU A 92 30.03 12.26 1.48
C GLU A 92 30.30 11.99 2.97
N LEU A 93 29.25 11.88 3.78
CA LEU A 93 29.31 11.61 5.22
C LEU A 93 30.09 10.32 5.53
N LEU A 94 29.78 9.26 4.76
CA LEU A 94 30.43 7.96 4.91
C LEU A 94 31.75 7.85 4.14
N LYS A 95 32.15 8.92 3.44
CA LYS A 95 33.35 9.00 2.60
C LYS A 95 33.42 7.84 1.60
N ILE A 96 32.31 7.59 0.90
CA ILE A 96 32.17 6.49 -0.04
C ILE A 96 32.82 6.86 -1.37
N GLY A 97 33.90 6.15 -1.73
CA GLY A 97 34.55 6.30 -3.02
C GLY A 97 35.77 5.38 -3.18
N PRO A 98 35.95 4.70 -4.33
CA PRO A 98 35.10 4.69 -5.53
C PRO A 98 33.80 3.88 -5.36
N PHE A 99 32.74 4.22 -6.10
CA PHE A 99 31.47 3.48 -6.07
C PHE A 99 30.76 3.37 -7.43
N VAL A 100 29.82 2.43 -7.55
CA VAL A 100 28.88 2.30 -8.68
C VAL A 100 27.46 2.44 -8.15
N ALA A 101 26.66 3.32 -8.77
CA ALA A 101 25.28 3.55 -8.39
C ALA A 101 24.33 2.63 -9.17
N ILE A 102 23.60 1.77 -8.45
CA ILE A 102 22.62 0.82 -8.98
C ILE A 102 21.24 1.35 -8.60
N ALA A 103 20.41 1.70 -9.57
CA ALA A 103 19.16 2.39 -9.29
C ALA A 103 18.01 1.82 -10.11
N SER A 104 16.80 1.75 -9.53
CA SER A 104 15.62 1.21 -10.22
C SER A 104 14.48 2.21 -10.31
N SER A 105 13.74 2.19 -11.43
CA SER A 105 12.53 3.01 -11.62
C SER A 105 12.78 4.51 -11.40
N MET A 106 12.34 5.07 -10.27
CA MET A 106 12.63 6.44 -9.83
C MET A 106 14.10 6.67 -9.44
N GLY A 107 14.81 5.67 -8.94
CA GLY A 107 16.19 5.83 -8.46
C GLY A 107 17.18 6.48 -9.45
N PRO A 108 17.16 6.13 -10.75
CA PRO A 108 17.99 6.76 -11.78
C PRO A 108 17.94 8.29 -11.80
N GLY A 109 16.76 8.90 -11.68
CA GLY A 109 16.65 10.37 -11.63
C GLY A 109 17.35 10.96 -10.39
N GLU A 110 17.27 10.26 -9.25
CA GLU A 110 17.93 10.67 -8.02
C GLU A 110 19.44 10.65 -8.19
N THR A 111 19.95 9.58 -8.82
CA THR A 111 21.39 9.44 -9.08
C THR A 111 21.92 10.48 -10.09
N VAL A 112 21.11 10.87 -11.08
CA VAL A 112 21.45 11.93 -12.03
C VAL A 112 21.54 13.28 -11.32
N LEU A 113 20.54 13.61 -10.48
CA LEU A 113 20.56 14.87 -9.72
C LEU A 113 21.72 14.91 -8.73
N ALA A 114 21.99 13.83 -8.00
CA ALA A 114 23.10 13.75 -7.06
C ALA A 114 24.45 13.95 -7.77
N TYR A 115 24.62 13.34 -8.94
CA TYR A 115 25.84 13.49 -9.75
C TYR A 115 26.03 14.91 -10.28
N LEU A 116 24.95 15.59 -10.69
CA LEU A 116 25.04 16.95 -11.22
C LEU A 116 25.25 18.00 -10.12
N SER A 117 24.69 17.77 -8.93
CA SER A 117 24.70 18.73 -7.82
C SER A 117 25.90 18.58 -6.87
N SER A 118 26.41 17.37 -6.66
CA SER A 118 27.49 17.11 -5.70
C SER A 118 28.83 16.79 -6.37
N PRO A 119 29.88 17.62 -6.18
CA PRO A 119 31.22 17.31 -6.64
C PRO A 119 31.76 16.01 -6.04
N TYR A 120 31.51 15.76 -4.74
CA TYR A 120 31.98 14.53 -4.08
C TYR A 120 31.35 13.29 -4.70
N PHE A 121 30.04 13.32 -4.96
CA PHE A 121 29.35 12.22 -5.63
C PHE A 121 29.90 11.99 -7.04
N ARG A 122 30.07 13.07 -7.81
CA ARG A 122 30.58 13.03 -9.19
C ARG A 122 31.98 12.43 -9.30
N ASP A 123 32.91 12.88 -8.45
CA ASP A 123 34.32 12.49 -8.52
C ASP A 123 34.55 11.02 -8.10
N ASN A 124 33.67 10.50 -7.23
CA ASN A 124 33.75 9.14 -6.69
C ASN A 124 32.87 8.11 -7.44
N CYS A 125 31.88 8.55 -8.21
CA CYS A 125 31.03 7.68 -9.02
C CYS A 125 31.79 7.14 -10.24
N LYS A 126 31.88 5.81 -10.36
CA LYS A 126 32.55 5.10 -11.47
C LYS A 126 31.59 4.56 -12.52
N GLY A 127 30.30 4.69 -12.32
CA GLY A 127 29.29 4.24 -13.27
C GLY A 127 27.90 4.13 -12.69
N PHE A 128 26.93 4.02 -13.60
CA PHE A 128 25.53 3.81 -13.28
C PHE A 128 25.03 2.47 -13.85
N ILE A 129 24.24 1.74 -13.06
CA ILE A 129 23.45 0.60 -13.52
C ILE A 129 21.98 0.92 -13.24
N TRP A 130 21.20 1.15 -14.29
CA TRP A 130 19.80 1.52 -14.19
C TRP A 130 18.89 0.34 -14.55
N LEU A 131 17.90 0.07 -13.69
CA LEU A 131 16.94 -1.03 -13.83
C LEU A 131 15.55 -0.45 -14.11
N GLY A 132 15.05 -0.60 -15.35
CA GLY A 132 13.73 -0.07 -15.75
C GLY A 132 13.55 1.42 -15.39
N PRO A 133 14.44 2.34 -15.84
CA PRO A 133 14.41 3.74 -15.41
C PRO A 133 13.10 4.46 -15.76
N SER A 134 12.65 5.38 -14.92
CA SER A 134 11.49 6.26 -15.19
C SER A 134 11.87 7.53 -15.98
N LEU A 135 13.07 7.56 -16.55
CA LEU A 135 13.63 8.68 -17.33
C LEU A 135 13.34 8.51 -18.83
N PRO A 136 13.32 9.61 -19.63
CA PRO A 136 13.49 11.00 -19.24
C PRO A 136 12.26 11.63 -18.58
N HIS A 137 11.06 11.18 -18.95
CA HIS A 137 9.82 11.68 -18.37
C HIS A 137 8.75 10.57 -18.43
N PRO A 138 8.17 10.14 -17.29
CA PRO A 138 7.18 9.06 -17.27
C PRO A 138 5.96 9.35 -18.15
N LEU A 139 5.44 10.60 -18.16
CA LEU A 139 4.28 10.99 -18.98
C LEU A 139 4.48 10.85 -20.51
N ASN A 140 5.71 10.63 -20.99
CA ASN A 140 5.93 10.34 -22.41
C ASN A 140 5.56 8.89 -22.78
N SER A 141 5.23 8.05 -21.79
CA SER A 141 4.75 6.69 -21.99
C SER A 141 3.25 6.66 -22.31
N PRO A 142 2.81 5.85 -23.30
CA PRO A 142 1.39 5.67 -23.60
C PRO A 142 0.61 5.04 -22.43
N ASN A 143 1.29 4.35 -21.51
CA ASN A 143 0.70 3.74 -20.31
C ASN A 143 0.76 4.64 -19.07
N ALA A 144 1.22 5.89 -19.21
CA ALA A 144 1.44 6.83 -18.12
C ALA A 144 0.63 8.11 -18.33
N ALA A 145 -0.53 8.01 -18.96
CA ALA A 145 -1.48 9.12 -19.10
C ALA A 145 -1.84 9.68 -17.70
N PRO A 146 -2.15 10.99 -17.57
CA PRO A 146 -2.52 11.59 -16.28
C PRO A 146 -3.57 10.79 -15.52
N GLU A 147 -4.55 10.24 -16.22
CA GLU A 147 -5.64 9.44 -15.67
C GLU A 147 -5.16 8.15 -15.00
N VAL A 148 -4.05 7.56 -15.47
CA VAL A 148 -3.44 6.37 -14.86
C VAL A 148 -2.79 6.75 -13.52
N TRP A 149 -2.10 7.89 -13.47
CA TRP A 149 -1.49 8.38 -12.22
C TRP A 149 -2.52 8.83 -11.21
N ASP A 150 -3.61 9.46 -11.66
CA ASP A 150 -4.75 9.82 -10.81
C ASP A 150 -5.44 8.57 -10.27
N SER A 151 -5.58 7.52 -11.08
CA SER A 151 -6.10 6.21 -10.64
C SER A 151 -5.20 5.57 -9.58
N ILE A 152 -3.87 5.61 -9.76
CA ILE A 152 -2.89 5.14 -8.78
C ILE A 152 -3.04 5.92 -7.46
N LEU A 153 -3.10 7.26 -7.53
CA LEU A 153 -3.29 8.11 -6.35
C LEU A 153 -4.60 7.83 -5.63
N ASN A 154 -5.68 7.64 -6.38
CA ASN A 154 -6.99 7.30 -5.84
C ASN A 154 -6.99 5.91 -5.19
N GLY A 155 -6.35 4.92 -5.82
CA GLY A 155 -6.19 3.57 -5.27
C GLY A 155 -5.47 3.58 -3.93
N PHE A 156 -4.35 4.31 -3.84
CA PHE A 156 -3.63 4.51 -2.58
C PHE A 156 -4.43 5.30 -1.52
N SER A 157 -5.35 6.17 -1.94
CA SER A 157 -6.17 6.98 -1.03
C SER A 157 -7.39 6.25 -0.47
N ILE A 158 -8.01 5.37 -1.26
CA ILE A 158 -9.21 4.61 -0.86
C ILE A 158 -8.82 3.39 -0.03
N SER A 159 -7.99 2.51 -0.59
CA SER A 159 -7.53 1.30 0.09
C SER A 159 -6.14 0.95 -0.38
N ARG A 160 -5.13 1.49 0.31
CA ARG A 160 -3.71 1.22 0.03
C ARG A 160 -3.40 -0.26 0.01
N GLY A 161 -3.93 -1.02 0.98
CA GLY A 161 -3.68 -2.46 1.08
C GLY A 161 -4.20 -3.21 -0.12
N ASP A 162 -5.49 -3.02 -0.45
CA ASP A 162 -6.12 -3.71 -1.57
C ASP A 162 -5.55 -3.27 -2.92
N PHE A 163 -5.28 -1.97 -3.07
CA PHE A 163 -4.62 -1.45 -4.26
C PHE A 163 -3.23 -2.08 -4.42
N THR A 164 -2.43 -2.13 -3.36
CA THR A 164 -1.11 -2.76 -3.39
C THR A 164 -1.20 -4.24 -3.74
N HIS A 165 -2.14 -4.98 -3.14
CA HIS A 165 -2.37 -6.40 -3.42
C HIS A 165 -2.73 -6.63 -4.90
N SER A 166 -3.60 -5.78 -5.45
CA SER A 166 -4.07 -5.90 -6.83
C SER A 166 -3.05 -5.44 -7.88
N ALA A 167 -2.24 -4.42 -7.57
CA ALA A 167 -1.32 -3.79 -8.53
C ALA A 167 0.06 -4.47 -8.58
N LEU A 168 0.54 -5.03 -7.47
CA LEU A 168 1.88 -5.62 -7.39
C LEU A 168 2.10 -6.81 -8.33
N PRO A 169 1.15 -7.75 -8.57
CA PRO A 169 1.40 -8.88 -9.44
C PRO A 169 1.85 -8.49 -10.84
N ASP A 170 1.09 -7.60 -11.50
CA ASP A 170 1.40 -7.12 -12.83
C ASP A 170 2.70 -6.30 -12.84
N ALA A 171 2.95 -5.50 -11.81
CA ALA A 171 4.19 -4.73 -11.69
C ALA A 171 5.42 -5.64 -11.51
N LEU A 172 5.33 -6.70 -10.70
CA LEU A 172 6.47 -7.55 -10.35
C LEU A 172 6.79 -8.59 -11.42
N VAL A 173 5.79 -9.22 -12.03
CA VAL A 173 5.97 -10.35 -12.94
C VAL A 173 5.26 -10.22 -14.27
N GLY A 174 4.49 -9.15 -14.49
CA GLY A 174 3.78 -8.90 -15.74
C GLY A 174 2.86 -10.07 -16.12
N GLU A 175 2.84 -10.42 -17.41
CA GLU A 175 2.02 -11.51 -17.97
C GLU A 175 2.40 -12.92 -17.47
N ASN A 176 3.38 -13.06 -16.57
CA ASN A 176 3.84 -14.36 -16.08
C ASN A 176 3.59 -14.57 -14.57
N PRO A 177 2.33 -14.80 -14.16
CA PRO A 177 1.95 -14.96 -12.76
C PRO A 177 2.63 -16.16 -12.09
N SER A 178 3.10 -17.16 -12.86
CA SER A 178 3.81 -18.33 -12.32
C SER A 178 5.15 -17.99 -11.66
N LEU A 179 5.69 -16.80 -11.92
CA LEU A 179 6.93 -16.31 -11.30
C LEU A 179 6.71 -15.60 -9.97
N LEU A 180 5.45 -15.39 -9.55
CA LEU A 180 5.11 -14.74 -8.29
C LEU A 180 4.61 -15.76 -7.28
N THR A 181 5.37 -15.96 -6.21
CA THR A 181 4.90 -16.75 -5.08
C THR A 181 4.09 -15.88 -4.11
N PRO A 182 3.14 -16.45 -3.36
CA PRO A 182 2.39 -15.72 -2.33
C PRO A 182 3.30 -15.04 -1.30
N GLU A 183 4.40 -15.68 -0.90
CA GLU A 183 5.37 -15.13 0.06
C GLU A 183 6.13 -13.95 -0.54
N THR A 184 6.41 -14.00 -1.84
CA THR A 184 7.02 -12.88 -2.56
C THR A 184 6.06 -11.71 -2.59
N LEU A 185 4.79 -11.93 -2.93
CA LEU A 185 3.77 -10.88 -2.92
C LEU A 185 3.62 -10.25 -1.53
N GLN A 186 3.43 -11.07 -0.49
CA GLN A 186 3.31 -10.61 0.90
C GLN A 186 4.52 -9.80 1.35
N ARG A 187 5.73 -10.20 0.93
CA ARG A 187 6.95 -9.45 1.22
C ARG A 187 6.91 -8.05 0.59
N TYR A 188 6.48 -7.92 -0.65
CA TYR A 188 6.39 -6.60 -1.29
C TYR A 188 5.26 -5.75 -0.73
N GLU A 189 4.13 -6.36 -0.38
CA GLU A 189 3.05 -5.69 0.35
C GLU A 189 3.55 -5.13 1.68
N TYR A 190 4.36 -5.91 2.41
CA TYR A 190 5.01 -5.44 3.64
C TYR A 190 5.94 -4.24 3.36
N ILE A 191 6.78 -4.32 2.33
CA ILE A 191 7.70 -3.23 1.96
C ILE A 191 6.91 -1.94 1.63
N VAL A 192 5.83 -2.03 0.85
CA VAL A 192 4.99 -0.88 0.50
C VAL A 192 4.20 -0.39 1.72
N GLY A 193 3.74 -1.31 2.57
CA GLY A 193 2.99 -1.00 3.79
C GLY A 193 3.80 -0.21 4.83
N GLN A 194 5.14 -0.32 4.81
CA GLN A 194 6.05 0.47 5.65
C GLN A 194 6.19 1.92 5.20
N ALA A 195 5.89 2.24 3.94
CA ALA A 195 6.04 3.60 3.46
C ALA A 195 4.98 4.53 4.05
N ASP A 196 5.34 5.78 4.25
CA ASP A 196 4.44 6.84 4.68
C ASP A 196 3.42 7.13 3.56
N PRO A 197 2.10 7.16 3.85
CA PRO A 197 1.08 7.43 2.85
C PRO A 197 1.22 8.77 2.14
N LEU A 198 1.64 9.82 2.86
CA LEU A 198 1.88 11.15 2.30
C LEU A 198 3.08 11.10 1.35
N ALA A 199 4.15 10.38 1.74
CA ALA A 199 5.32 10.17 0.90
C ALA A 199 4.98 9.46 -0.40
N ILE A 200 4.16 8.40 -0.34
CA ILE A 200 3.69 7.69 -1.53
C ILE A 200 3.01 8.66 -2.51
N GLN A 201 2.04 9.45 -2.03
CA GLN A 201 1.27 10.38 -2.86
C GLN A 201 2.13 11.51 -3.43
N HIS A 202 2.96 12.13 -2.59
CA HIS A 202 3.84 13.21 -3.01
C HIS A 202 4.88 12.74 -4.03
N CYS A 203 5.45 11.55 -3.83
CA CYS A 203 6.42 11.02 -4.79
C CYS A 203 5.83 10.78 -6.18
N VAL A 204 4.54 10.43 -6.31
CA VAL A 204 3.90 10.36 -7.65
C VAL A 204 3.98 11.70 -8.35
N ARG A 205 3.62 12.80 -7.67
CA ARG A 205 3.68 14.16 -8.22
C ARG A 205 5.11 14.58 -8.57
N ILE A 206 6.08 14.20 -7.73
CA ILE A 206 7.50 14.48 -7.95
C ILE A 206 8.03 13.72 -9.17
N ILE A 207 7.65 12.44 -9.33
CA ILE A 207 8.07 11.58 -10.46
C ILE A 207 7.59 12.14 -11.79
N ILE A 208 6.33 12.61 -11.85
CA ILE A 208 5.73 13.15 -13.09
C ILE A 208 6.01 14.65 -13.31
N GLY A 209 6.55 15.34 -12.30
CA GLY A 209 6.74 16.80 -12.32
C GLY A 209 8.06 17.28 -12.92
N ILE A 210 8.93 16.38 -13.36
CA ILE A 210 10.26 16.72 -13.87
C ILE A 210 10.61 15.98 -15.17
N ASP A 211 11.11 16.74 -16.14
CA ASP A 211 11.74 16.20 -17.35
C ASP A 211 13.26 16.15 -17.18
N PHE A 212 13.82 14.94 -17.30
CA PHE A 212 15.25 14.71 -17.22
C PHE A 212 15.99 14.84 -18.55
N SER A 213 15.33 15.18 -19.66
CA SER A 213 15.96 15.28 -20.99
C SER A 213 17.20 16.18 -20.98
N GLU A 214 17.09 17.40 -20.45
CA GLU A 214 18.22 18.34 -20.34
C GLU A 214 19.32 17.83 -19.39
N LYS A 215 18.93 17.16 -18.30
CA LYS A 215 19.88 16.59 -17.35
C LYS A 215 20.64 15.40 -17.95
N LEU A 216 19.98 14.59 -18.78
CA LEU A 216 20.62 13.52 -19.54
C LEU A 216 21.58 14.09 -20.58
N LEU A 217 21.27 15.22 -21.21
CA LEU A 217 22.22 15.93 -22.08
C LEU A 217 23.43 16.46 -21.30
N GLN A 218 23.27 16.91 -20.05
CA GLN A 218 24.42 17.27 -19.21
C GLN A 218 25.26 16.04 -18.83
N ILE A 219 24.62 14.93 -18.49
CA ILE A 219 25.30 13.64 -18.25
C ILE A 219 25.99 13.12 -19.52
N ARG A 220 25.48 13.47 -20.72
CA ARG A 220 26.09 13.12 -22.00
C ARG A 220 27.53 13.63 -22.11
N GLU A 221 27.77 14.83 -21.60
CA GLU A 221 29.08 15.50 -21.64
C GLU A 221 30.09 14.92 -20.64
N SER A 222 29.65 14.04 -19.73
CA SER A 222 30.52 13.30 -18.82
C SER A 222 30.94 11.94 -19.38
N ASP A 223 32.12 11.47 -18.99
CA ASP A 223 32.67 10.15 -19.38
C ASP A 223 32.15 8.99 -18.52
N VAL A 224 31.23 9.23 -17.59
CA VAL A 224 30.72 8.20 -16.68
C VAL A 224 29.95 7.12 -17.48
N PRO A 225 30.28 5.83 -17.31
CA PRO A 225 29.60 4.75 -18.02
C PRO A 225 28.20 4.52 -17.44
N ILE A 226 27.25 4.17 -18.31
CA ILE A 226 25.86 3.91 -17.95
C ILE A 226 25.44 2.61 -18.61
N LEU A 227 24.94 1.68 -17.81
CA LEU A 227 24.32 0.43 -18.24
C LEU A 227 22.83 0.43 -17.87
N CYS A 228 21.96 0.33 -18.86
CA CYS A 228 20.52 0.16 -18.67
C CYS A 228 20.11 -1.29 -18.86
N LEU A 229 19.49 -1.87 -17.84
CA LEU A 229 18.85 -3.18 -17.85
C LEU A 229 17.34 -2.98 -17.93
N HIS A 230 16.68 -3.51 -18.96
CA HIS A 230 15.26 -3.23 -19.20
C HIS A 230 14.48 -4.47 -19.66
N GLY A 231 13.28 -4.67 -19.14
CA GLY A 231 12.39 -5.77 -19.54
C GLY A 231 11.60 -5.44 -20.81
N THR A 232 11.48 -6.35 -21.77
CA THR A 232 10.71 -6.09 -23.00
C THR A 232 9.19 -6.06 -22.78
N LYS A 233 8.72 -6.42 -21.59
CA LYS A 233 7.32 -6.45 -21.17
C LYS A 233 7.11 -5.60 -19.91
N ASP A 234 7.96 -4.59 -19.72
CA ASP A 234 7.79 -3.60 -18.66
C ASP A 234 6.58 -2.71 -18.98
N ILE A 235 5.45 -3.01 -18.36
CA ILE A 235 4.21 -2.23 -18.54
C ILE A 235 4.22 -0.92 -17.74
N GLY A 236 4.99 -0.86 -16.65
CA GLY A 236 5.05 0.29 -15.76
C GLY A 236 5.90 1.41 -16.34
N MET A 237 7.06 1.06 -16.89
CA MET A 237 7.94 1.96 -17.63
C MET A 237 8.31 1.31 -18.97
N PRO A 238 7.51 1.48 -20.03
CA PRO A 238 7.80 0.91 -21.34
C PRO A 238 9.18 1.29 -21.88
N TYR A 239 9.90 0.31 -22.41
CA TYR A 239 11.25 0.47 -22.96
C TYR A 239 11.34 1.62 -23.99
N GLU A 240 10.34 1.70 -24.87
CA GLU A 240 10.24 2.68 -25.95
C GLU A 240 10.14 4.11 -25.44
N ALA A 241 9.48 4.32 -24.29
CA ALA A 241 9.29 5.64 -23.67
C ALA A 241 10.42 5.98 -22.68
N SER A 242 11.25 5.00 -22.33
CA SER A 242 12.30 5.13 -21.33
C SER A 242 13.69 4.89 -21.93
N THR A 243 14.22 3.67 -21.81
CA THR A 243 15.64 3.39 -22.10
C THR A 243 16.00 3.59 -23.56
N LYS A 244 15.05 3.42 -24.47
CA LYS A 244 15.25 3.78 -25.88
C LYS A 244 15.56 5.27 -26.03
N VAL A 245 14.77 6.14 -25.39
CA VAL A 245 14.98 7.59 -25.42
C VAL A 245 16.28 7.98 -24.73
N ILE A 246 16.61 7.35 -23.59
CA ILE A 246 17.89 7.55 -22.90
C ILE A 246 19.07 7.25 -23.85
N LYS A 247 18.98 6.15 -24.62
CA LYS A 247 20.01 5.75 -25.60
C LYS A 247 20.11 6.75 -26.77
N GLU A 248 19.01 7.34 -27.18
CA GLU A 248 18.98 8.38 -28.23
C GLU A 248 19.62 9.68 -27.75
N LEU A 249 19.32 10.11 -26.52
CA LEU A 249 19.90 11.30 -25.89
C LEU A 249 21.38 11.12 -25.53
N VAL A 250 21.75 9.92 -25.06
CA VAL A 250 23.09 9.57 -24.60
C VAL A 250 23.58 8.31 -25.34
N PRO A 251 24.13 8.45 -26.57
CA PRO A 251 24.46 7.31 -27.44
C PRO A 251 25.44 6.29 -26.88
N ARG A 252 26.26 6.67 -25.89
CA ARG A 252 27.22 5.76 -25.24
C ARG A 252 26.61 4.78 -24.24
N VAL A 253 25.35 4.98 -23.83
CA VAL A 253 24.66 4.11 -22.86
C VAL A 253 24.64 2.67 -23.37
N GLU A 254 25.07 1.72 -22.57
CA GLU A 254 24.91 0.30 -22.89
C GLU A 254 23.50 -0.15 -22.50
N VAL A 255 22.84 -0.92 -23.36
CA VAL A 255 21.46 -1.39 -23.13
C VAL A 255 21.43 -2.91 -23.21
N LYS A 256 20.88 -3.54 -22.17
CA LYS A 256 20.64 -4.98 -22.13
C LYS A 256 19.15 -5.25 -21.91
N LEU A 257 18.53 -5.84 -22.92
CA LEU A 257 17.13 -6.22 -22.88
C LEU A 257 16.92 -7.59 -22.28
N TYR A 258 15.95 -7.70 -21.40
CA TYR A 258 15.49 -8.94 -20.80
C TYR A 258 14.18 -9.33 -21.44
N LYS A 259 14.25 -10.31 -22.35
CA LYS A 259 13.08 -10.89 -23.00
C LYS A 259 12.08 -11.34 -21.93
N ASP A 260 10.83 -10.91 -22.11
CA ASP A 260 9.67 -11.20 -21.26
C ASP A 260 9.85 -10.70 -19.80
N GLY A 261 10.78 -9.77 -19.56
CA GLY A 261 10.95 -9.15 -18.24
C GLY A 261 9.88 -8.08 -17.98
N ALA A 262 9.26 -8.13 -16.81
CA ALA A 262 8.38 -7.09 -16.26
C ALA A 262 9.16 -6.04 -15.43
N HIS A 263 8.47 -5.00 -14.96
CA HIS A 263 9.06 -3.85 -14.26
C HIS A 263 9.87 -4.25 -13.02
N GLY A 264 9.24 -5.02 -12.14
CA GLY A 264 9.84 -5.53 -10.91
C GLY A 264 10.50 -6.90 -11.06
N GLN A 265 10.60 -7.44 -12.28
CA GLN A 265 11.07 -8.82 -12.50
C GLN A 265 12.55 -8.95 -12.17
N ARG A 266 12.82 -9.33 -10.93
CA ARG A 266 14.14 -9.74 -10.46
C ARG A 266 14.24 -11.24 -10.68
N LYS A 267 14.80 -11.66 -11.81
CA LYS A 267 15.17 -13.08 -11.97
C LYS A 267 16.37 -13.36 -11.07
N ASN A 268 16.13 -13.71 -9.81
CA ASN A 268 17.14 -14.25 -8.88
C ASN A 268 17.93 -15.41 -9.54
N ASP A 269 17.29 -16.18 -10.42
CA ASP A 269 17.94 -17.25 -11.19
C ASP A 269 18.99 -16.74 -12.19
N ARG A 270 18.87 -15.51 -12.68
CA ARG A 270 19.83 -14.90 -13.61
C ARG A 270 20.96 -14.16 -12.92
N LEU A 271 20.78 -13.71 -11.67
CA LEU A 271 21.92 -13.28 -10.87
C LEU A 271 22.85 -14.46 -10.64
N ARG A 272 22.30 -15.66 -10.32
CA ARG A 272 23.08 -16.91 -10.28
C ARG A 272 23.72 -17.28 -11.62
N ALA A 273 23.06 -16.99 -12.75
CA ALA A 273 23.66 -17.19 -14.08
C ALA A 273 24.78 -16.18 -14.40
N LEU A 274 24.65 -14.93 -13.93
CA LEU A 274 25.70 -13.91 -14.03
C LEU A 274 26.86 -14.22 -13.07
N GLU A 275 26.58 -14.75 -11.89
CA GLU A 275 27.58 -15.31 -10.97
C GLU A 275 28.29 -16.52 -11.58
N ALA A 276 27.57 -17.39 -12.30
CA ALA A 276 28.16 -18.51 -13.02
C ALA A 276 29.04 -18.06 -14.20
N GLN A 277 28.64 -17.00 -14.91
CA GLN A 277 29.45 -16.38 -15.97
C GLN A 277 30.67 -15.62 -15.42
N ALA A 278 30.54 -14.95 -14.28
CA ALA A 278 31.65 -14.30 -13.60
C ALA A 278 32.65 -15.32 -13.03
N LYS A 279 32.15 -16.46 -12.51
CA LYS A 279 32.96 -17.62 -12.10
C LYS A 279 33.64 -18.32 -13.29
N GLY A 280 33.05 -18.27 -14.49
CA GLY A 280 33.61 -18.86 -15.71
C GLY A 280 34.75 -18.06 -16.36
N ASN A 281 34.88 -16.77 -16.05
CA ASN A 281 35.87 -15.87 -16.68
C ASN A 281 37.15 -15.66 -15.86
N ILE A 282 37.32 -16.38 -14.74
CA ILE A 282 38.59 -16.46 -14.02
C ILE A 282 39.11 -17.90 -14.11
N THR A 283 39.74 -18.24 -15.23
CA THR A 283 40.74 -19.30 -15.25
C THR A 283 42.10 -18.66 -15.48
N PRO A 284 43.07 -18.80 -14.56
CA PRO A 284 44.44 -18.45 -14.86
C PRO A 284 44.98 -19.45 -15.87
N ALA A 285 45.52 -18.94 -16.97
CA ALA A 285 46.27 -19.74 -17.92
C ALA A 285 47.59 -20.19 -17.28
N VAL A 286 47.72 -21.47 -16.87
CA VAL A 286 49.02 -22.16 -16.84
C VAL A 286 48.85 -23.67 -17.13
N SER A 287 49.76 -24.11 -17.99
CA SER A 287 50.12 -25.41 -18.55
C SER A 287 49.83 -26.71 -17.79
N SER A 288 49.50 -27.70 -18.63
CA SER A 288 49.64 -29.15 -18.49
C SER A 288 50.88 -29.67 -17.71
N SER A 289 50.65 -30.60 -16.79
CA SER A 289 51.41 -31.86 -16.70
C SER A 289 50.67 -32.88 -15.83
N ASP A 290 50.55 -34.09 -16.36
CA ASP A 290 50.02 -35.31 -15.76
C ASP A 290 50.59 -35.65 -14.37
N THR A 291 49.78 -36.23 -13.48
CA THR A 291 49.96 -37.61 -12.96
C THR A 291 48.96 -38.01 -11.85
N GLN A 292 48.20 -39.07 -12.14
CA GLN A 292 47.85 -40.23 -11.31
C GLN A 292 47.58 -40.14 -9.78
N SER A 293 46.33 -40.52 -9.44
CA SER A 293 45.88 -41.50 -8.42
C SER A 293 46.67 -41.72 -7.12
N VAL A 294 45.97 -41.76 -5.97
CA VAL A 294 45.71 -42.96 -5.14
C VAL A 294 44.97 -42.60 -3.84
N SER A 295 44.12 -43.52 -3.40
CA SER A 295 43.33 -43.61 -2.17
C SER A 295 44.15 -43.65 -0.87
N ASP A 296 43.61 -43.16 0.26
CA ASP A 296 43.10 -44.00 1.35
C ASP A 296 42.84 -43.24 2.68
N LYS A 297 41.66 -43.54 3.23
CA LYS A 297 41.24 -43.82 4.62
C LYS A 297 41.96 -43.26 5.87
N ASN A 298 41.06 -42.93 6.82
CA ASN A 298 41.07 -43.11 8.28
C ASN A 298 41.63 -42.02 9.20
N GLY A 299 40.80 -41.66 10.20
CA GLY A 299 41.27 -41.43 11.58
C GLY A 299 40.82 -40.14 12.26
N THR A 300 39.64 -40.14 12.90
CA THR A 300 39.43 -39.51 14.23
C THR A 300 40.02 -40.42 15.33
N PRO A 301 40.13 -40.05 16.64
CA PRO A 301 39.57 -38.88 17.35
C PRO A 301 40.56 -38.19 18.34
N SER A 302 40.15 -37.07 18.97
CA SER A 302 40.14 -36.84 20.45
C SER A 302 40.24 -35.34 20.85
N ASP A 303 39.19 -34.90 21.56
CA ASP A 303 39.14 -33.81 22.57
C ASP A 303 39.83 -34.29 23.89
N PRO A 304 39.94 -33.55 25.03
CA PRO A 304 39.20 -32.34 25.49
C PRO A 304 40.01 -31.30 26.32
N SER A 305 39.37 -30.17 26.72
CA SER A 305 39.39 -29.51 28.07
C SER A 305 38.88 -28.05 27.94
N SER A 306 37.68 -27.73 28.39
CA SER A 306 37.28 -27.26 29.75
C SER A 306 37.85 -25.90 30.14
N ASP A 307 37.00 -24.87 30.27
CA ASP A 307 36.71 -24.32 31.59
C ASP A 307 35.51 -23.35 31.63
N THR A 308 34.73 -23.59 32.68
CA THR A 308 33.52 -22.94 33.19
C THR A 308 33.83 -21.68 34.01
N CYS A 309 32.93 -20.69 33.99
CA CYS A 309 32.38 -20.09 35.22
C CYS A 309 31.08 -19.30 34.97
N GLN A 310 30.01 -19.80 35.61
CA GLN A 310 28.78 -19.15 36.08
C GLN A 310 29.12 -18.06 37.13
N SER A 311 28.27 -17.19 37.70
CA SER A 311 26.85 -16.77 37.72
C SER A 311 26.84 -15.49 38.59
N ASP A 312 25.88 -14.56 38.60
CA ASP A 312 24.59 -14.57 39.32
C ASP A 312 23.98 -13.16 39.15
N LEU A 313 22.74 -13.00 38.64
CA LEU A 313 21.46 -12.87 39.36
C LEU A 313 21.31 -11.64 40.30
N SER A 314 20.41 -10.72 39.96
CA SER A 314 19.17 -10.46 40.72
C SER A 314 18.35 -9.30 40.16
N ALA A 315 17.02 -9.47 40.23
CA ALA A 315 15.98 -8.55 39.77
C ALA A 315 15.52 -7.59 40.87
N SER A 316 15.01 -6.40 40.50
CA SER A 316 13.91 -5.71 41.20
C SER A 316 13.38 -4.50 40.41
N GLU A 317 12.07 -4.51 40.15
CA GLU A 317 11.17 -3.32 40.08
C GLU A 317 10.47 -3.21 41.47
N PRO A 318 9.74 -2.14 41.87
CA PRO A 318 8.94 -1.19 41.06
C PRO A 318 8.91 0.29 41.56
N THR A 319 8.19 1.19 40.88
CA THR A 319 7.07 2.04 41.42
C THR A 319 6.77 3.30 40.59
N GLU A 320 5.47 3.56 40.43
CA GLU A 320 4.84 4.77 39.88
C GLU A 320 5.11 6.02 40.74
N SER A 321 5.23 7.19 40.10
CA SER A 321 4.69 8.44 40.67
C SER A 321 4.40 9.48 39.59
N SER A 322 3.22 10.06 39.71
CA SER A 322 2.58 11.04 38.85
C SER A 322 3.17 12.45 39.07
N ILE A 323 3.45 13.18 37.98
CA ILE A 323 3.64 14.64 38.05
C ILE A 323 2.84 15.30 36.92
N LEU A 324 1.80 16.02 37.35
CA LEU A 324 0.89 16.89 36.60
C LEU A 324 1.50 18.30 36.53
N PHE A 325 1.46 19.00 35.39
CA PHE A 325 1.51 20.49 35.29
C PHE A 325 1.03 20.94 33.87
N PRO A 326 0.58 22.20 33.69
CA PRO A 326 -0.73 22.52 33.13
C PRO A 326 -0.72 23.17 31.73
N LEU A 327 -1.88 23.15 31.06
CA LEU A 327 -2.22 23.89 29.84
C LEU A 327 -2.17 25.42 30.04
N PRO A 328 -1.80 26.20 29.00
CA PRO A 328 -2.17 27.61 28.89
C PRO A 328 -3.31 27.86 27.90
N ASP A 329 -4.04 28.94 28.22
CA ASP A 329 -5.34 29.39 27.72
C ASP A 329 -5.41 29.88 26.26
N LEU A 330 -6.60 29.74 25.69
CA LEU A 330 -7.09 30.42 24.48
C LEU A 330 -7.46 31.88 24.78
N PRO A 331 -7.15 32.85 23.90
CA PRO A 331 -7.83 34.13 23.89
C PRO A 331 -9.05 34.12 22.94
N ALA A 332 -10.16 34.58 23.52
CA ALA A 332 -11.34 35.07 22.84
C ALA A 332 -11.03 36.38 22.08
N ASP A 333 -11.57 36.53 20.87
CA ASP A 333 -12.39 37.69 20.49
C ASP A 333 -12.68 37.68 18.98
N LEU A 334 -13.97 37.67 18.65
CA LEU A 334 -14.54 38.03 17.35
C LEU A 334 -14.97 39.52 17.40
N PRO A 335 -15.05 40.19 16.24
CA PRO A 335 -16.13 41.13 16.03
C PRO A 335 -16.97 40.78 14.80
N ALA A 336 -18.28 40.90 14.97
CA ALA A 336 -19.34 40.72 13.99
C ALA A 336 -19.59 41.98 13.18
N GLN A 337 -19.74 41.88 11.85
CA GLN A 337 -20.41 42.81 10.93
C GLN A 337 -20.61 42.06 9.60
N ASP A 338 -21.66 42.20 8.79
CA ASP A 338 -22.99 42.77 8.84
C ASP A 338 -23.70 42.19 7.59
N LEU A 339 -25.01 41.95 7.68
CA LEU A 339 -25.82 41.34 6.62
C LEU A 339 -26.22 42.39 5.58
N SER A 340 -25.83 42.21 4.32
CA SER A 340 -26.57 42.79 3.20
C SER A 340 -26.37 41.99 1.90
N SER A 341 -27.42 41.31 1.47
CA SER A 341 -27.55 40.70 0.14
C SER A 341 -27.82 41.76 -0.93
N PRO A 342 -27.38 41.55 -2.19
CA PRO A 342 -28.07 42.07 -3.36
C PRO A 342 -28.58 40.94 -4.30
N PRO A 343 -29.50 41.27 -5.22
CA PRO A 343 -30.50 40.33 -5.72
C PRO A 343 -30.05 39.53 -6.94
N PHE A 344 -30.71 38.38 -7.11
CA PHE A 344 -30.73 37.57 -8.32
C PHE A 344 -31.07 38.39 -9.58
N SER A 345 -30.28 38.22 -10.64
CA SER A 345 -30.77 38.36 -12.02
C SER A 345 -30.60 37.03 -12.74
N SER A 346 -31.74 36.51 -13.19
CA SER A 346 -31.88 35.42 -14.15
C SER A 346 -31.20 35.75 -15.48
N ASP A 347 -30.54 34.74 -16.06
CA ASP A 347 -30.48 34.43 -17.49
C ASP A 347 -29.08 33.93 -17.88
N PHE A 348 -28.90 32.61 -17.89
CA PHE A 348 -28.01 31.92 -18.83
C PHE A 348 -28.54 30.49 -19.04
N ASP A 349 -29.32 30.33 -20.10
CA ASP A 349 -29.81 29.05 -20.61
C ASP A 349 -28.66 28.23 -21.21
N LEU A 350 -28.38 27.06 -20.63
CA LEU A 350 -27.55 26.01 -21.25
C LEU A 350 -28.46 25.02 -21.99
N TYR A 351 -28.50 25.19 -23.31
CA TYR A 351 -29.11 24.27 -24.26
C TYR A 351 -28.29 22.97 -24.33
N ILE A 352 -28.86 21.86 -23.86
CA ILE A 352 -28.33 20.49 -24.02
C ILE A 352 -29.18 19.78 -25.08
N PRO A 353 -28.63 19.32 -26.20
CA PRO A 353 -29.39 18.58 -27.20
C PRO A 353 -29.70 17.14 -26.71
N PRO A 354 -30.82 16.54 -27.16
CA PRO A 354 -31.23 15.21 -26.74
C PRO A 354 -30.36 14.11 -27.37
N PHE A 355 -29.88 13.19 -26.55
CA PHE A 355 -29.15 12.00 -26.98
C PHE A 355 -30.14 10.97 -27.58
N THR A 356 -29.97 10.62 -28.86
CA THR A 356 -30.69 9.52 -29.52
C THR A 356 -29.87 8.22 -29.48
N PRO A 357 -30.50 7.04 -29.31
CA PRO A 357 -29.79 5.78 -29.14
C PRO A 357 -29.67 5.00 -30.46
N GLU A 358 -28.51 5.03 -31.11
CA GLU A 358 -28.05 4.08 -32.15
C GLU A 358 -26.51 4.09 -32.07
N SER A 359 -25.72 3.01 -31.98
CA SER A 359 -25.89 1.59 -32.23
C SER A 359 -24.78 0.80 -31.48
N ASP A 360 -25.11 0.09 -30.41
CA ASP A 360 -24.20 -0.83 -29.69
C ASP A 360 -24.21 -2.23 -30.34
N SER A 361 -23.68 -2.36 -31.56
CA SER A 361 -23.52 -3.68 -32.19
C SER A 361 -22.08 -4.09 -32.51
N GLU A 362 -21.06 -3.30 -32.11
CA GLU A 362 -19.65 -3.66 -32.32
C GLU A 362 -18.88 -4.01 -31.04
N LEU A 363 -19.43 -3.75 -29.85
CA LEU A 363 -18.82 -4.14 -28.56
C LEU A 363 -19.26 -5.53 -28.05
N ALA A 364 -20.36 -6.08 -28.57
CA ALA A 364 -20.89 -7.38 -28.16
C ALA A 364 -20.20 -8.59 -28.83
N SER A 365 -19.43 -8.37 -29.90
CA SER A 365 -18.77 -9.43 -30.69
C SER A 365 -17.35 -9.78 -30.22
N LEU A 366 -16.80 -9.06 -29.23
CA LEU A 366 -15.46 -9.35 -28.67
C LEU A 366 -15.47 -10.35 -27.50
N PHE A 367 -16.64 -10.74 -26.98
CA PHE A 367 -16.76 -11.74 -25.91
C PHE A 367 -17.15 -13.14 -26.40
N GLN A 368 -17.24 -13.37 -27.72
CA GLN A 368 -17.59 -14.69 -28.29
C GLN A 368 -16.55 -15.17 -29.32
N ALA A 369 -15.38 -15.60 -28.85
CA ALA A 369 -14.47 -16.43 -29.65
C ALA A 369 -13.47 -17.23 -28.79
N ASN A 370 -13.89 -18.36 -28.20
CA ASN A 370 -13.47 -19.70 -28.66
C ASN A 370 -13.88 -20.83 -27.69
N PRO A 371 -14.09 -22.05 -28.22
CA PRO A 371 -14.79 -23.12 -27.53
C PRO A 371 -13.82 -24.06 -26.79
N VAL A 372 -14.17 -24.50 -25.58
CA VAL A 372 -13.64 -25.73 -25.01
C VAL A 372 -14.80 -26.62 -24.56
N SER A 373 -14.75 -27.83 -25.08
CA SER A 373 -15.73 -28.89 -24.94
C SER A 373 -16.03 -29.28 -23.50
N SER A 374 -17.29 -29.64 -23.32
CA SER A 374 -17.91 -30.32 -22.19
C SER A 374 -17.09 -31.45 -21.55
N THR A 375 -16.83 -31.33 -20.24
CA THR A 375 -16.97 -32.44 -19.28
C THR A 375 -17.32 -31.92 -17.89
N THR A 376 -18.51 -32.33 -17.43
CA THR A 376 -19.03 -32.39 -16.04
C THR A 376 -19.14 -31.10 -15.22
N ALA A 377 -20.40 -30.76 -14.89
CA ALA A 377 -20.80 -29.71 -13.96
C ALA A 377 -20.01 -29.77 -12.64
N SER A 378 -19.34 -28.67 -12.30
CA SER A 378 -18.79 -28.44 -10.97
C SER A 378 -19.16 -27.04 -10.50
N ASP A 379 -19.61 -27.04 -9.25
CA ASP A 379 -20.32 -26.00 -8.50
C ASP A 379 -19.47 -24.73 -8.28
N PRO A 380 -19.97 -23.50 -8.52
CA PRO A 380 -19.24 -22.25 -8.27
C PRO A 380 -18.83 -22.02 -6.81
N PHE A 381 -19.26 -22.89 -5.87
CA PHE A 381 -18.91 -22.86 -4.45
C PHE A 381 -17.72 -23.74 -4.05
N ALA A 382 -17.06 -24.41 -5.02
CA ALA A 382 -15.89 -25.23 -4.72
C ALA A 382 -14.70 -24.41 -4.19
N LEU A 383 -14.52 -23.17 -4.67
CA LEU A 383 -13.40 -22.31 -4.28
C LEU A 383 -13.57 -21.74 -2.87
N SER A 384 -14.79 -21.37 -2.49
CA SER A 384 -15.15 -20.90 -1.14
C SER A 384 -15.08 -22.04 -0.11
N THR A 385 -15.43 -23.26 -0.51
CA THR A 385 -15.26 -24.46 0.32
C THR A 385 -13.78 -24.84 0.48
N GLN A 386 -12.96 -24.65 -0.56
CA GLN A 386 -11.50 -24.83 -0.50
C GLN A 386 -10.80 -23.77 0.36
N LEU A 387 -11.26 -22.50 0.34
CA LEU A 387 -10.75 -21.44 1.21
C LEU A 387 -11.09 -21.68 2.69
N GLN A 388 -12.29 -22.20 2.99
CA GLN A 388 -12.68 -22.57 4.35
C GLN A 388 -11.93 -23.79 4.88
N THR A 389 -11.57 -24.75 4.02
CA THR A 389 -10.75 -25.90 4.42
C THR A 389 -9.27 -25.56 4.63
N TYR A 390 -8.73 -24.54 3.93
CA TYR A 390 -7.37 -24.05 4.18
C TYR A 390 -7.22 -23.30 5.51
N GLN A 391 -8.29 -22.70 6.04
CA GLN A 391 -8.30 -22.12 7.40
C GLN A 391 -8.34 -23.17 8.53
N SER A 392 -8.34 -24.47 8.22
CA SER A 392 -8.43 -25.55 9.22
C SER A 392 -7.11 -26.29 9.49
N THR A 393 -5.98 -25.88 8.90
CA THR A 393 -4.67 -26.46 9.23
C THR A 393 -4.06 -25.79 10.45
N THR A 394 -4.56 -26.19 11.63
CA THR A 394 -3.87 -26.35 12.93
C THR A 394 -2.53 -25.61 13.09
N PHE A 395 -2.56 -24.29 13.16
CA PHE A 395 -1.55 -23.51 13.88
C PHE A 395 -2.31 -22.49 14.70
N THR A 396 -2.53 -22.82 15.98
CA THR A 396 -3.27 -21.97 16.92
C THR A 396 -2.24 -21.39 17.89
N PHE A 397 -2.13 -20.06 17.94
CA PHE A 397 -1.36 -19.42 18.99
C PHE A 397 -2.12 -19.56 20.32
N PRO A 398 -1.42 -19.64 21.46
CA PRO A 398 -2.07 -19.69 22.78
C PRO A 398 -3.06 -18.53 23.03
N ASP A 399 -2.94 -17.44 22.28
CA ASP A 399 -3.64 -16.17 22.49
C ASP A 399 -4.53 -15.73 21.29
N ASP A 400 -4.82 -16.60 20.31
CA ASP A 400 -5.60 -16.22 19.10
C ASP A 400 -7.01 -15.67 19.44
N HIS A 401 -7.57 -16.03 20.59
CA HIS A 401 -8.84 -15.49 21.07
C HIS A 401 -8.79 -14.02 21.53
N GLN A 402 -7.60 -13.39 21.58
CA GLN A 402 -7.41 -12.02 22.05
C GLN A 402 -7.11 -10.99 20.95
N LEU A 403 -6.80 -11.41 19.72
CA LEU A 403 -6.59 -10.52 18.57
C LEU A 403 -7.90 -10.23 17.83
N GLN A 404 -8.77 -9.42 18.44
CA GLN A 404 -9.96 -8.91 17.75
C GLN A 404 -9.56 -7.75 16.84
N VAL A 405 -9.59 -7.96 15.52
CA VAL A 405 -9.55 -6.89 14.52
C VAL A 405 -10.99 -6.42 14.29
N PRO A 406 -11.45 -5.29 14.90
CA PRO A 406 -12.87 -4.96 14.95
C PRO A 406 -13.46 -4.69 13.56
N GLY A 407 -12.69 -4.04 12.67
CA GLY A 407 -13.09 -3.77 11.29
C GLY A 407 -13.36 -5.04 10.48
N LEU A 408 -12.47 -6.04 10.53
CA LEU A 408 -12.67 -7.33 9.84
C LEU A 408 -13.88 -8.10 10.41
N THR A 409 -14.10 -8.01 11.72
CA THR A 409 -15.24 -8.67 12.38
C THR A 409 -16.56 -8.01 12.00
N LEU A 410 -16.60 -6.68 11.95
CA LEU A 410 -17.74 -5.90 11.48
C LEU A 410 -18.04 -6.16 10.00
N LEU A 411 -17.02 -6.17 9.14
CA LEU A 411 -17.18 -6.46 7.72
C LEU A 411 -17.72 -7.88 7.49
N SER A 412 -17.16 -8.88 8.18
CA SER A 412 -17.67 -10.26 8.13
C SER A 412 -19.12 -10.37 8.56
N ALA A 413 -19.50 -9.67 9.64
CA ALA A 413 -20.87 -9.60 10.12
C ALA A 413 -21.80 -8.92 9.09
N ALA A 414 -21.39 -7.78 8.54
CA ALA A 414 -22.12 -7.02 7.53
C ALA A 414 -22.38 -7.85 6.26
N VAL A 415 -21.36 -8.57 5.76
CA VAL A 415 -21.50 -9.47 4.60
C VAL A 415 -22.50 -10.58 4.88
N LYS A 416 -22.44 -11.24 6.05
CA LYS A 416 -23.40 -12.29 6.44
C LYS A 416 -24.84 -11.75 6.51
N VAL A 417 -25.04 -10.56 7.09
CA VAL A 417 -26.36 -9.91 7.14
C VAL A 417 -26.82 -9.54 5.72
N ALA A 418 -25.95 -8.96 4.88
CA ALA A 418 -26.27 -8.56 3.52
C ALA A 418 -26.66 -9.75 2.62
N GLN A 419 -25.94 -10.87 2.73
CA GLN A 419 -26.31 -12.13 2.07
C GLN A 419 -27.68 -12.62 2.54
N ARG A 420 -27.95 -12.56 3.85
CA ARG A 420 -29.21 -13.00 4.42
C ARG A 420 -30.40 -12.13 3.99
N LEU A 421 -30.16 -10.85 3.75
CA LEU A 421 -31.11 -9.86 3.23
C LEU A 421 -31.14 -9.81 1.70
N ASN A 422 -30.29 -10.57 1.00
CA ASN A 422 -30.15 -10.55 -0.47
C ASN A 422 -29.86 -9.15 -1.05
N VAL A 423 -28.97 -8.39 -0.39
CA VAL A 423 -28.53 -7.04 -0.80
C VAL A 423 -27.01 -6.93 -0.99
N ILE A 424 -26.29 -8.05 -0.99
CA ILE A 424 -24.81 -8.07 -1.01
C ILE A 424 -24.19 -7.33 -2.21
N ASP A 425 -24.82 -7.41 -3.38
CA ASP A 425 -24.33 -6.73 -4.58
C ASP A 425 -24.65 -5.23 -4.58
N LEU A 426 -25.63 -4.81 -3.77
CA LEU A 426 -26.13 -3.44 -3.71
C LEU A 426 -25.43 -2.58 -2.65
N ILE A 427 -24.84 -3.19 -1.61
CA ILE A 427 -24.21 -2.42 -0.52
C ILE A 427 -22.94 -1.68 -0.96
N TRP A 428 -22.36 -2.04 -2.10
CA TRP A 428 -21.15 -1.45 -2.67
C TRP A 428 -21.44 -0.36 -3.72
N ASP A 429 -22.68 -0.25 -4.19
CA ASP A 429 -23.10 0.76 -5.16
C ASP A 429 -23.68 1.97 -4.43
N MET A 430 -22.92 3.08 -4.43
CA MET A 430 -23.29 4.35 -3.79
C MET A 430 -24.63 4.94 -4.27
N THR A 431 -25.12 4.52 -5.43
CA THR A 431 -26.39 4.98 -6.01
C THR A 431 -27.55 4.01 -5.77
N ALA A 432 -27.27 2.85 -5.16
CA ALA A 432 -28.27 1.83 -4.91
C ALA A 432 -29.35 2.30 -3.94
N ILE A 433 -30.57 1.86 -4.22
CA ILE A 433 -31.73 2.03 -3.36
C ILE A 433 -32.11 0.66 -2.81
N SER A 434 -32.36 0.59 -1.51
CA SER A 434 -32.76 -0.65 -0.82
C SER A 434 -33.97 -1.29 -1.52
N PRO A 435 -33.93 -2.61 -1.77
CA PRO A 435 -35.07 -3.33 -2.36
C PRO A 435 -36.27 -3.41 -1.41
N PHE A 436 -36.12 -3.03 -0.14
CA PHE A 436 -37.25 -2.91 0.79
C PHE A 436 -38.10 -1.68 0.52
N TYR A 437 -37.54 -0.66 -0.14
CA TYR A 437 -38.31 0.49 -0.60
C TYR A 437 -39.19 0.08 -1.78
N ALA A 438 -40.51 0.03 -1.56
CA ALA A 438 -41.47 -0.39 -2.56
C ALA A 438 -42.03 0.81 -3.31
N VAL A 439 -41.58 1.04 -4.55
CA VAL A 439 -42.32 1.91 -5.48
C VAL A 439 -43.55 1.13 -5.98
N PRO A 440 -44.78 1.65 -5.92
CA PRO A 440 -45.99 0.94 -6.35
C PRO A 440 -46.01 0.51 -7.83
N SER A 441 -45.03 0.87 -8.65
CA SER A 441 -45.06 0.76 -10.11
C SER A 441 -43.99 -0.16 -10.75
N ARG A 442 -43.18 -0.89 -9.98
CA ARG A 442 -42.22 -1.87 -10.53
C ARG A 442 -42.34 -3.25 -9.88
N GLN A 443 -43.44 -3.95 -10.19
CA GLN A 443 -43.50 -5.41 -10.07
C GLN A 443 -42.95 -6.03 -11.37
N ALA A 444 -41.64 -6.15 -11.48
CA ALA A 444 -41.02 -7.03 -12.47
C ALA A 444 -39.68 -7.53 -11.93
N GLY A 445 -39.70 -8.73 -11.33
CA GLY A 445 -38.51 -9.60 -11.29
C GLY A 445 -37.71 -9.77 -9.99
N ASN A 446 -38.14 -9.27 -8.82
CA ASN A 446 -37.34 -9.47 -7.60
C ASN A 446 -37.54 -10.85 -6.95
N PRO A 447 -36.47 -11.53 -6.49
CA PRO A 447 -36.58 -12.73 -5.67
C PRO A 447 -37.37 -12.37 -4.42
N THR A 448 -38.49 -13.05 -4.19
CA THR A 448 -39.26 -12.96 -2.96
C THR A 448 -38.39 -13.43 -1.79
N ILE A 449 -37.70 -12.51 -1.12
CA ILE A 449 -37.05 -12.77 0.16
C ILE A 449 -38.15 -13.24 1.12
N ASP A 450 -38.01 -14.44 1.67
CA ASP A 450 -38.92 -14.93 2.70
C ASP A 450 -38.65 -14.19 4.02
N LEU A 451 -39.31 -13.05 4.17
CA LEU A 451 -39.21 -12.15 5.33
C LEU A 451 -39.63 -12.85 6.64
N THR A 452 -40.37 -13.98 6.57
CA THR A 452 -40.83 -14.71 7.76
C THR A 452 -39.71 -15.45 8.49
N ARG A 453 -38.59 -15.72 7.80
CA ARG A 453 -37.42 -16.40 8.37
C ARG A 453 -36.37 -15.44 8.94
N LEU A 454 -36.59 -14.13 8.85
CA LEU A 454 -35.68 -13.14 9.41
C LEU A 454 -36.00 -12.89 10.88
N PRO A 455 -34.99 -12.73 11.75
CA PRO A 455 -35.19 -12.23 13.11
C PRO A 455 -36.03 -10.94 13.10
N SER A 456 -36.92 -10.78 14.08
CA SER A 456 -37.86 -9.66 14.14
C SER A 456 -37.20 -8.28 14.04
N HIS A 457 -35.98 -8.15 14.56
CA HIS A 457 -35.21 -6.91 14.56
C HIS A 457 -34.54 -6.59 13.19
N LEU A 458 -34.41 -7.57 12.29
CA LEU A 458 -33.90 -7.36 10.93
C LEU A 458 -35.01 -7.27 9.88
N GLN A 459 -36.26 -7.55 10.25
CA GLN A 459 -37.39 -7.37 9.33
C GLN A 459 -37.51 -5.89 8.90
N PRO A 460 -37.92 -5.62 7.64
CA PRO A 460 -38.06 -4.26 7.15
C PRO A 460 -39.14 -3.48 7.92
N THR A 461 -38.77 -2.32 8.44
CA THR A 461 -39.66 -1.40 9.15
C THR A 461 -40.61 -0.68 8.18
N PRO A 462 -41.69 -0.05 8.68
CA PRO A 462 -42.52 0.83 7.86
C PRO A 462 -41.72 1.95 7.19
N THR A 463 -40.73 2.53 7.87
CA THR A 463 -39.88 3.60 7.33
C THR A 463 -39.08 3.12 6.13
N GLN A 464 -38.43 1.95 6.23
CA GLN A 464 -37.66 1.35 5.13
C GLN A 464 -38.52 1.10 3.89
N ARG A 465 -39.81 0.80 4.07
CA ARG A 465 -40.73 0.57 2.95
C ARG A 465 -41.22 1.86 2.27
N LEU A 466 -41.20 2.98 3.00
CA LEU A 466 -41.80 4.24 2.57
C LEU A 466 -40.80 5.28 2.07
N ILE A 467 -39.55 5.21 2.53
CA ILE A 467 -38.52 6.21 2.24
C ILE A 467 -37.38 5.56 1.44
N PRO A 468 -36.97 6.11 0.28
CA PRO A 468 -35.82 5.60 -0.45
C PRO A 468 -34.55 5.81 0.38
N HIS A 469 -33.75 4.76 0.52
CA HIS A 469 -32.53 4.78 1.34
C HIS A 469 -31.52 3.75 0.82
N HIS A 470 -30.25 3.92 1.20
CA HIS A 470 -29.18 3.03 0.79
C HIS A 470 -29.23 1.70 1.57
N PRO A 471 -29.00 0.53 0.92
CA PRO A 471 -29.06 -0.79 1.56
C PRO A 471 -28.09 -0.99 2.74
N VAL A 472 -27.01 -0.20 2.83
CA VAL A 472 -26.08 -0.28 3.97
C VAL A 472 -26.76 -0.01 5.32
N LEU A 473 -27.81 0.81 5.33
CA LEU A 473 -28.58 1.08 6.54
C LEU A 473 -29.40 -0.14 6.97
N ASP A 474 -29.74 -1.04 6.05
CA ASP A 474 -30.51 -2.26 6.35
C ASP A 474 -29.74 -3.26 7.20
N LEU A 475 -28.40 -3.17 7.16
CA LEU A 475 -27.49 -4.09 7.85
C LEU A 475 -27.45 -3.87 9.36
N LEU A 476 -27.87 -2.70 9.83
CA LEU A 476 -27.88 -2.39 11.26
C LEU A 476 -28.95 -3.22 11.98
N PRO A 477 -28.62 -3.89 13.09
CA PRO A 477 -29.53 -4.83 13.75
C PRO A 477 -30.62 -4.13 14.59
N TRP A 478 -30.60 -2.79 14.67
CA TRP A 478 -31.48 -2.00 15.51
C TRP A 478 -32.54 -1.27 14.68
N PRO A 479 -33.83 -1.70 14.70
CA PRO A 479 -34.91 -1.08 13.93
C PRO A 479 -35.03 0.44 14.14
N ALA A 480 -34.98 0.89 15.40
CA ALA A 480 -35.11 2.30 15.73
C ALA A 480 -33.95 3.15 15.18
N THR A 481 -32.72 2.59 15.19
CA THR A 481 -31.55 3.25 14.61
C THR A 481 -31.69 3.40 13.10
N ARG A 482 -32.13 2.33 12.41
CA ARG A 482 -32.41 2.38 10.97
C ARG A 482 -33.43 3.44 10.63
N ASP A 483 -34.56 3.45 11.34
CA ASP A 483 -35.63 4.42 11.14
C ASP A 483 -35.15 5.87 11.28
N LYS A 484 -34.40 6.17 12.35
CA LYS A 484 -33.86 7.51 12.60
C LYS A 484 -32.86 7.94 11.53
N LEU A 485 -31.94 7.06 11.14
CA LEU A 485 -30.96 7.35 10.09
C LEU A 485 -31.66 7.64 8.76
N ILE A 486 -32.60 6.78 8.35
CA ILE A 486 -33.36 6.94 7.10
C ILE A 486 -34.16 8.25 7.12
N GLN A 487 -34.84 8.56 8.22
CA GLN A 487 -35.58 9.81 8.35
C GLN A 487 -34.67 11.03 8.25
N VAL A 488 -33.53 11.03 8.95
CA VAL A 488 -32.59 12.16 8.94
C VAL A 488 -31.97 12.36 7.55
N PHE A 489 -31.55 11.30 6.87
CA PHE A 489 -30.99 11.42 5.51
C PHE A 489 -32.05 11.79 4.46
N ASN A 490 -33.34 11.65 4.77
CA ASN A 490 -34.44 12.12 3.92
C ASN A 490 -34.81 13.61 4.18
N LEU A 491 -34.26 14.25 5.21
CA LEU A 491 -34.45 15.68 5.44
C LEU A 491 -33.58 16.53 4.50
N PRO A 492 -33.97 17.80 4.23
CA PRO A 492 -33.07 18.78 3.62
C PRO A 492 -31.76 18.89 4.39
N VAL A 493 -30.64 19.09 3.68
CA VAL A 493 -29.29 19.02 4.24
C VAL A 493 -29.11 20.00 5.41
N GLU A 494 -29.73 21.18 5.32
CA GLU A 494 -29.58 22.29 6.26
C GLU A 494 -30.17 22.00 7.64
N VAL A 495 -31.16 21.10 7.71
CA VAL A 495 -31.85 20.74 8.96
C VAL A 495 -31.35 19.44 9.58
N ARG A 496 -30.42 18.74 8.91
CA ARG A 496 -29.80 17.53 9.47
C ARG A 496 -28.87 17.90 10.63
N PRO A 497 -28.64 17.00 11.60
CA PRO A 497 -27.55 17.15 12.56
C PRO A 497 -26.22 17.38 11.83
N LYS A 498 -25.32 18.21 12.38
CA LYS A 498 -24.06 18.64 11.72
C LYS A 498 -23.28 17.50 11.07
N THR A 499 -23.19 16.34 11.73
CA THR A 499 -22.47 15.16 11.24
C THR A 499 -23.11 14.50 10.01
N ALA A 500 -24.40 14.72 9.78
CA ALA A 500 -25.16 14.21 8.63
C ALA A 500 -25.43 15.27 7.54
N GLN A 501 -24.94 16.50 7.71
CA GLN A 501 -25.04 17.56 6.68
C GLN A 501 -24.04 17.37 5.54
N ASP A 502 -23.02 16.52 5.73
CA ASP A 502 -22.03 16.24 4.71
C ASP A 502 -22.68 15.64 3.44
N PRO A 503 -22.31 16.09 2.23
CA PRO A 503 -22.80 15.51 0.97
C PRO A 503 -22.60 14.00 0.86
N MET A 504 -21.59 13.45 1.53
CA MET A 504 -21.24 12.04 1.66
C MET A 504 -21.59 11.48 3.05
N GLY A 505 -22.62 12.02 3.72
CA GLY A 505 -22.93 11.70 5.12
C GLY A 505 -23.15 10.19 5.42
N VAL A 506 -23.70 9.42 4.48
CA VAL A 506 -23.82 7.95 4.62
C VAL A 506 -22.45 7.26 4.58
N VAL A 507 -21.54 7.72 3.72
CA VAL A 507 -20.16 7.21 3.67
C VAL A 507 -19.43 7.56 4.96
N ARG A 508 -19.62 8.77 5.48
CA ARG A 508 -19.03 9.19 6.75
C ARG A 508 -19.50 8.33 7.92
N LEU A 509 -20.79 7.98 7.95
CA LEU A 509 -21.33 7.04 8.91
C LEU A 509 -20.61 5.68 8.84
N VAL A 510 -20.40 5.13 7.64
CA VAL A 510 -19.70 3.84 7.47
C VAL A 510 -18.25 3.92 7.97
N TYR A 511 -17.53 5.00 7.67
CA TYR A 511 -16.18 5.23 8.22
C TYR A 511 -16.16 5.29 9.75
N ASP A 512 -17.13 5.99 10.35
CA ASP A 512 -17.27 6.07 11.81
C ASP A 512 -17.73 4.74 12.44
N MET A 513 -18.42 3.87 11.67
CA MET A 513 -18.76 2.52 12.09
C MET A 513 -17.54 1.59 12.08
N GLU A 514 -16.63 1.73 11.11
CA GLU A 514 -15.44 0.88 11.06
C GLU A 514 -14.40 1.28 12.12
N ASP A 515 -14.16 2.61 12.25
CA ASP A 515 -13.17 3.27 13.11
C ASP A 515 -11.94 2.42 13.46
N PRO A 516 -10.75 2.69 12.87
CA PRO A 516 -9.54 1.88 13.08
C PRO A 516 -9.07 1.77 14.54
N ALA A 517 -9.43 2.74 15.40
CA ALA A 517 -9.15 2.69 16.84
C ALA A 517 -10.08 1.73 17.60
N GLY A 518 -11.09 1.19 16.92
CA GLY A 518 -12.09 0.26 17.44
C GLY A 518 -13.14 0.92 18.33
N GLU A 519 -13.34 2.23 18.24
CA GLU A 519 -14.42 2.94 18.93
C GLU A 519 -15.62 3.24 17.99
N GLY A 520 -15.71 2.50 16.88
CA GLY A 520 -16.84 2.40 15.97
C GLY A 520 -17.87 1.34 16.40
N ILE A 521 -18.35 0.49 15.50
CA ILE A 521 -19.16 -0.69 15.84
C ILE A 521 -18.24 -1.89 16.07
N ARG A 522 -18.53 -2.64 17.13
CA ARG A 522 -17.95 -3.96 17.37
C ARG A 522 -19.03 -5.02 17.27
N VAL A 523 -18.70 -6.12 16.61
CA VAL A 523 -19.53 -7.32 16.58
C VAL A 523 -18.79 -8.43 17.30
N THR A 524 -19.46 -9.07 18.26
CA THR A 524 -18.93 -10.16 19.07
C THR A 524 -19.88 -11.35 18.99
N GLY A 525 -19.33 -12.57 19.03
CA GLY A 525 -20.11 -13.80 18.89
C GLY A 525 -20.03 -14.40 17.48
N GLU A 526 -20.53 -15.63 17.33
CA GLU A 526 -20.42 -16.42 16.10
C GLU A 526 -21.52 -16.08 15.07
N ASP A 527 -22.70 -15.65 15.55
CA ASP A 527 -23.87 -15.31 14.73
C ASP A 527 -24.13 -13.79 14.71
N PRO A 528 -23.87 -13.09 13.60
CA PRO A 528 -24.13 -11.66 13.48
C PRO A 528 -25.62 -11.32 13.37
N LEU A 529 -26.51 -12.31 13.24
CA LEU A 529 -27.96 -12.11 13.29
C LEU A 529 -28.48 -11.94 14.72
N GLU A 530 -27.63 -12.08 15.75
CA GLU A 530 -27.99 -11.78 17.14
C GLU A 530 -27.64 -10.34 17.53
N VAL A 531 -28.65 -9.52 17.83
CA VAL A 531 -28.47 -8.12 18.33
C VAL A 531 -27.51 -8.01 19.51
N LYS A 532 -27.45 -9.02 20.39
CA LYS A 532 -26.62 -8.98 21.61
C LYS A 532 -25.13 -8.94 21.31
N GLY A 533 -24.72 -9.40 20.13
CA GLY A 533 -23.33 -9.35 19.68
C GLY A 533 -22.87 -7.96 19.24
N TRP A 534 -23.79 -7.03 19.01
CA TRP A 534 -23.47 -5.72 18.46
C TRP A 534 -23.30 -4.67 19.56
N GLU A 535 -22.22 -3.92 19.47
CA GLU A 535 -21.82 -2.87 20.42
C GLU A 535 -21.46 -1.60 19.65
N ILE A 536 -21.93 -0.44 20.09
CA ILE A 536 -21.44 0.86 19.61
C ILE A 536 -20.34 1.41 20.52
N GLY A 537 -19.31 2.00 19.90
CA GLY A 537 -18.15 2.59 20.54
C GLY A 537 -18.26 4.11 20.70
N GLN A 538 -17.27 4.70 21.37
CA GLN A 538 -17.31 6.10 21.77
C GLN A 538 -17.32 7.07 20.58
N VAL A 539 -16.50 6.83 19.55
CA VAL A 539 -16.38 7.72 18.38
C VAL A 539 -17.68 7.77 17.59
N LEU A 540 -18.28 6.61 17.34
CA LEU A 540 -19.56 6.53 16.66
C LEU A 540 -20.67 7.16 17.52
N PHE A 541 -20.67 6.91 18.83
CA PHE A 541 -21.66 7.48 19.72
C PHE A 541 -21.58 9.01 19.78
N GLU A 542 -20.40 9.61 19.94
CA GLU A 542 -20.26 11.08 20.00
C GLU A 542 -20.82 11.77 18.75
N ARG A 543 -20.56 11.20 17.56
CA ARG A 543 -20.94 11.80 16.28
C ARG A 543 -22.38 11.51 15.86
N TRP A 544 -22.90 10.35 16.26
CA TRP A 544 -24.20 9.82 15.80
C TRP A 544 -25.15 9.51 16.95
N TRP A 545 -24.95 10.08 18.15
CA TRP A 545 -25.72 9.78 19.37
C TRP A 545 -27.23 9.82 19.16
N TRP A 546 -27.71 10.75 18.33
CA TRP A 546 -29.13 10.95 18.04
C TRP A 546 -29.77 9.74 17.34
N ALA A 547 -28.96 8.95 16.61
CA ALA A 547 -29.41 7.74 15.93
C ALA A 547 -29.67 6.59 16.90
N PHE A 548 -29.04 6.57 18.08
CA PHE A 548 -29.13 5.48 19.04
C PHE A 548 -30.18 5.76 20.11
N ASP A 549 -30.88 4.72 20.59
CA ASP A 549 -31.80 4.83 21.71
C ASP A 549 -31.15 4.35 23.01
N GLY A 550 -31.86 4.53 24.14
CA GLY A 550 -31.36 4.12 25.45
C GLY A 550 -31.04 2.62 25.54
N VAL A 551 -31.77 1.77 24.83
CA VAL A 551 -31.58 0.31 24.87
C VAL A 551 -30.27 -0.07 24.18
N VAL A 552 -29.96 0.53 23.02
CA VAL A 552 -28.70 0.33 22.30
C VAL A 552 -27.52 0.82 23.15
N VAL A 553 -27.66 1.99 23.78
CA VAL A 553 -26.62 2.59 24.62
C VAL A 553 -26.39 1.77 25.89
N GLU A 554 -27.43 1.30 26.57
CA GLU A 554 -27.33 0.45 27.76
C GLU A 554 -26.74 -0.93 27.44
N GLY A 555 -27.15 -1.52 26.32
CA GLY A 555 -26.59 -2.78 25.81
C GLY A 555 -25.09 -2.65 25.53
N SER A 556 -24.71 -1.57 24.84
CA SER A 556 -23.30 -1.30 24.52
C SER A 556 -22.49 -1.01 25.77
N ASN A 557 -23.00 -0.20 26.70
CA ASN A 557 -22.36 0.05 27.99
C ASN A 557 -22.17 -1.22 28.84
N SER A 558 -23.09 -2.18 28.75
CA SER A 558 -22.97 -3.47 29.43
C SER A 558 -21.82 -4.30 28.84
N GLN A 559 -21.63 -4.28 27.52
CA GLN A 559 -20.51 -4.96 26.86
C GLN A 559 -19.18 -4.24 27.12
N ARG A 560 -19.14 -2.91 27.00
CA ARG A 560 -17.98 -2.07 27.36
C ARG A 560 -17.50 -2.33 28.79
N LYS A 561 -18.43 -2.42 29.75
CA LYS A 561 -18.10 -2.74 31.15
C LYS A 561 -17.45 -4.11 31.29
N LYS A 562 -17.91 -5.14 30.57
CA LYS A 562 -17.29 -6.48 30.59
C LYS A 562 -15.87 -6.46 30.03
N ARG A 563 -15.57 -5.53 29.12
CA ARG A 563 -14.23 -5.31 28.53
C ARG A 563 -13.36 -4.33 29.33
N GLY A 564 -13.80 -3.84 30.49
CA GLY A 564 -13.06 -2.85 31.28
C GLY A 564 -13.05 -1.43 30.70
N GLN A 565 -13.92 -1.14 29.73
CA GLN A 565 -14.01 0.16 29.06
C GLN A 565 -14.97 1.12 29.79
N LYS A 566 -14.74 2.43 29.59
CA LYS A 566 -15.60 3.48 30.12
C LYS A 566 -16.97 3.44 29.46
N ARG A 567 -17.99 3.91 30.18
CA ARG A 567 -19.33 4.11 29.61
C ARG A 567 -19.30 5.16 28.52
N LEU A 568 -20.19 5.03 27.56
CA LEU A 568 -20.44 6.00 26.52
C LEU A 568 -20.88 7.33 27.13
N ILE A 569 -20.24 8.41 26.72
CA ILE A 569 -20.53 9.78 27.15
C ILE A 569 -20.78 10.66 25.93
N LEU A 570 -21.73 11.60 26.02
CA LEU A 570 -21.74 12.74 25.10
C LEU A 570 -20.69 13.72 25.60
N GLY A 571 -19.80 14.14 24.70
CA GLY A 571 -18.81 15.20 24.94
C GLY A 571 -19.44 16.57 25.15
#